data_AF-A0A1E3GK96-F1
#
_entry.id   AF-A0A1E3GK96-F1
#
_cell.length_a   1.000
_cell.length_b   1.000
_cell.length_c   1.000
_cell.angle_alpha   90.00
_cell.angle_beta   90.00
_cell.angle_gamma   90.00
#
_symmetry.space_group_name_H-M   'P 1'
#
loop_
_entity.id
_entity.type
_entity.pdbx_description
1 polymer ?
#
loop_
_entity_poly.entity_id
_entity_poly.type
_entity_poly.pdbx_seq_one_letter_code
_entity_poly.pdbx_strand_id
1 'polypeptide(L)'
;MINRSNYQTGATLITVLILLVLITIIGLYAIRNSIFSLKIATNAQVQTLLMQTSDVALDHLEKNFNTNESENLAGTPVGHVLLDGNEGKELQLCFKPTEVEVNKSKVKNNLFFNLSDFRIIERKAKNSIEAKSTAESGNINAFCDPTSMFSISRKAIVTQVAVVSPDDPAIEVNRFEYVNKGGDPKDSTNTNTKRVRVTVTSFAPAMTSASIADMNVCLRNRLMDDSLLKNRADTTLGQVKIETLHECLNKLGVPLNTQVAEYIVRLNESKSNI
;
A
#
# COMPACT_ATOMS: atom_id res chain seq x y z
N MET A 1 15.09 -59.53 66.87
CA MET A 1 14.17 -58.74 66.02
C MET A 1 14.82 -57.39 65.74
N ILE A 2 15.35 -57.22 64.53
CA ILE A 2 15.97 -55.97 64.08
C ILE A 2 14.86 -55.16 63.40
N ASN A 3 14.41 -54.08 64.03
CA ASN A 3 13.40 -53.18 63.48
C ASN A 3 14.12 -52.02 62.77
N ARG A 4 14.02 -51.96 61.44
CA ARG A 4 14.40 -50.79 60.64
C ARG A 4 13.22 -50.42 59.75
N SER A 5 12.54 -49.32 60.05
CA SER A 5 11.71 -48.61 59.08
C SER A 5 11.45 -47.18 59.56
N ASN A 6 12.27 -46.24 59.09
CA ASN A 6 11.99 -44.79 59.17
C ASN A 6 12.63 -44.03 57.98
N TYR A 7 12.80 -44.68 56.82
CA TYR A 7 13.41 -44.10 55.61
C TYR A 7 12.40 -43.93 54.45
N GLN A 8 11.11 -43.74 54.74
CA GLN A 8 10.08 -43.65 53.69
C GLN A 8 9.34 -42.32 53.62
N THR A 9 9.39 -41.49 54.68
CA THR A 9 8.65 -40.21 54.73
C THR A 9 9.36 -39.03 54.05
N GLY A 10 10.67 -39.10 53.81
CA GLY A 10 11.43 -38.06 53.09
C GLY A 10 11.41 -38.21 51.56
N ALA A 11 11.32 -39.45 51.06
CA ALA A 11 11.37 -39.75 49.62
C ALA A 11 10.07 -39.36 48.89
N THR A 12 8.93 -39.42 49.56
CA THR A 12 7.62 -39.04 48.99
C THR A 12 7.51 -37.53 48.75
N LEU A 13 8.05 -36.70 49.64
CA LEU A 13 8.05 -35.25 49.46
C LEU A 13 8.88 -34.81 48.24
N ILE A 14 10.07 -35.39 48.08
CA ILE A 14 10.98 -35.08 46.96
C ILE A 14 10.37 -35.50 45.62
N THR A 15 9.78 -36.70 45.56
CA THR A 15 9.15 -37.20 44.33
C THR A 15 7.95 -36.36 43.91
N VAL A 16 7.11 -35.94 44.86
CA VAL A 16 5.98 -35.03 44.59
C VAL A 16 6.48 -33.66 44.12
N LEU A 17 7.53 -33.13 44.72
CA LEU A 17 8.08 -31.83 44.35
C LEU A 17 8.67 -31.84 42.93
N ILE A 18 9.39 -32.91 42.56
CA ILE A 18 9.89 -33.10 41.19
C ILE A 18 8.72 -33.23 40.19
N LEU A 19 7.68 -33.98 40.54
CA LEU A 19 6.50 -34.15 39.69
C LEU A 19 5.76 -32.82 39.47
N LEU A 20 5.60 -32.00 40.51
CA LEU A 20 5.02 -30.66 40.39
C LEU A 20 5.86 -29.74 39.50
N VAL A 21 7.19 -29.81 39.60
CA VAL A 21 8.09 -29.04 38.73
C VAL A 21 7.96 -29.47 37.26
N LEU A 22 7.87 -30.76 36.98
CA LEU A 22 7.69 -31.25 35.60
C LEU A 22 6.36 -30.80 35.00
N ILE A 23 5.26 -30.89 35.76
CA ILE A 23 3.93 -30.47 35.30
C ILE A 23 3.90 -28.96 35.04
N THR A 24 4.54 -28.14 35.90
CA THR A 24 4.60 -26.68 35.68
C THR A 24 5.41 -26.30 34.45
N ILE A 25 6.53 -26.98 34.16
CA ILE A 25 7.33 -26.74 32.93
C ILE A 25 6.52 -27.07 31.68
N ILE A 26 5.86 -28.24 31.65
CA ILE A 26 5.02 -28.65 30.51
C ILE A 26 3.84 -27.68 30.34
N GLY A 27 3.21 -27.26 31.45
CA GLY A 27 2.14 -26.27 31.45
C GLY A 27 2.59 -24.92 30.89
N LEU A 28 3.77 -24.42 31.30
CA LEU A 28 4.33 -23.17 30.80
C LEU A 28 4.62 -23.23 29.29
N TYR A 29 5.14 -24.37 28.82
CA TYR A 29 5.44 -24.59 27.40
C TYR A 29 4.16 -24.61 26.56
N ALA A 30 3.12 -25.30 27.02
CA ALA A 30 1.83 -25.33 26.34
C ALA A 30 1.19 -23.93 26.26
N ILE A 31 1.23 -23.15 27.34
CA ILE A 31 0.72 -21.77 27.35
C ILE A 31 1.50 -20.88 26.38
N ARG A 32 2.83 -20.96 26.37
CA ARG A 32 3.67 -20.20 25.44
C ARG A 32 3.31 -20.53 24.00
N ASN A 33 3.24 -21.81 23.65
CA ASN A 33 2.91 -22.25 22.29
C ASN A 33 1.50 -21.80 21.87
N SER A 34 0.53 -21.79 22.79
CA SER A 34 -0.82 -21.27 22.53
C SER A 34 -0.81 -19.77 22.24
N ILE A 35 -0.09 -18.98 23.04
CA ILE A 35 0.06 -17.52 22.81
C ILE A 35 0.78 -17.25 21.49
N PHE A 36 1.84 -18.01 21.17
CA PHE A 36 2.53 -17.89 19.88
C PHE A 36 1.61 -18.21 18.71
N SER A 37 0.85 -19.30 18.80
CA SER A 37 -0.12 -19.69 17.76
C SER A 37 -1.19 -18.62 17.56
N LEU A 38 -1.69 -18.01 18.65
CA LEU A 38 -2.65 -16.91 18.58
C LEU A 38 -2.05 -15.68 17.92
N LYS A 39 -0.81 -15.29 18.28
CA LYS A 39 -0.13 -14.14 17.66
C LYS A 39 0.09 -14.34 16.16
N ILE A 40 0.50 -15.55 15.76
CA ILE A 40 0.67 -15.90 14.35
C ILE A 40 -0.67 -15.84 13.62
N ALA A 41 -1.73 -16.41 14.20
CA ALA A 41 -3.07 -16.38 13.62
C ALA A 41 -3.61 -14.95 13.46
N THR A 42 -3.45 -14.08 14.45
CA THR A 42 -3.87 -12.68 14.37
C THR A 42 -3.09 -11.92 13.31
N ASN A 43 -1.77 -12.10 13.22
CA ASN A 43 -0.96 -11.46 12.18
C ASN A 43 -1.35 -11.94 10.77
N ALA A 44 -1.60 -13.24 10.60
CA ALA A 44 -2.04 -13.80 9.32
C ALA A 44 -3.43 -13.29 8.91
N GLN A 45 -4.37 -13.17 9.86
CA GLN A 45 -5.69 -12.58 9.61
C GLN A 45 -5.58 -11.11 9.16
N VAL A 46 -4.69 -10.35 9.80
CA VAL A 46 -4.45 -8.96 9.44
C VAL A 46 -3.83 -8.84 8.05
N GLN A 47 -2.84 -9.67 7.72
CA GLN A 47 -2.26 -9.67 6.38
C GLN A 47 -3.29 -10.00 5.30
N THR A 48 -4.17 -10.97 5.56
CA THR A 48 -5.26 -11.34 4.63
C THR A 48 -6.21 -10.17 4.43
N LEU A 49 -6.58 -9.47 5.52
CA LEU A 49 -7.44 -8.30 5.44
C LEU A 49 -6.77 -7.16 4.67
N LEU A 50 -5.49 -6.88 4.92
CA LEU A 50 -4.70 -5.87 4.21
C LEU A 50 -4.59 -6.17 2.71
N MET A 51 -4.45 -7.44 2.35
CA MET A 51 -4.46 -7.89 0.96
C MET A 51 -5.82 -7.66 0.31
N GLN A 52 -6.91 -8.10 0.94
CA GLN A 52 -8.27 -7.90 0.45
C GLN A 52 -8.62 -6.42 0.28
N THR A 53 -8.20 -5.55 1.19
CA THR A 53 -8.47 -4.11 1.06
C THR A 53 -7.70 -3.47 -0.09
N SER A 54 -6.48 -3.93 -0.36
CA SER A 54 -5.72 -3.49 -1.53
C SER A 54 -6.37 -3.96 -2.83
N ASP A 55 -6.82 -5.21 -2.91
CA ASP A 55 -7.53 -5.76 -4.07
C ASP A 55 -8.82 -4.97 -4.36
N VAL A 56 -9.59 -4.63 -3.32
CA VAL A 56 -10.82 -3.84 -3.44
C VAL A 56 -10.52 -2.41 -3.94
N ALA A 57 -9.43 -1.79 -3.49
CA ALA A 57 -9.02 -0.48 -3.97
C ALA A 57 -8.64 -0.51 -5.46
N LEU A 58 -7.96 -1.58 -5.89
CA LEU A 58 -7.58 -1.79 -7.28
C LEU A 58 -8.80 -2.01 -8.18
N ASP A 59 -9.73 -2.88 -7.76
CA ASP A 59 -11.01 -3.12 -8.47
C ASP A 59 -11.82 -1.82 -8.65
N HIS A 60 -11.86 -0.95 -7.63
CA HIS A 60 -12.54 0.34 -7.76
C HIS A 60 -11.81 1.32 -8.68
N LEU A 61 -10.48 1.29 -8.70
CA LEU A 61 -9.68 2.09 -9.63
C LEU A 61 -9.96 1.67 -11.08
N GLU A 62 -9.95 0.36 -11.34
CA GLU A 62 -10.25 -0.19 -12.67
C GLU A 62 -11.68 0.14 -13.11
N LYS A 63 -12.66 -0.03 -12.22
CA LYS A 63 -14.05 0.36 -12.50
C LYS A 63 -14.17 1.84 -12.79
N ASN A 64 -13.55 2.70 -11.99
CA ASN A 64 -13.56 4.15 -12.21
C ASN A 64 -12.97 4.51 -13.56
N PHE A 65 -11.87 3.88 -13.96
CA PHE A 65 -11.28 4.08 -15.28
C PHE A 65 -12.23 3.61 -16.39
N ASN A 66 -12.65 2.35 -16.37
CA ASN A 66 -13.49 1.75 -17.41
C ASN A 66 -14.83 2.49 -17.61
N THR A 67 -15.42 3.03 -16.54
CA THR A 67 -16.68 3.78 -16.65
C THR A 67 -16.50 5.19 -17.20
N ASN A 68 -15.32 5.80 -17.06
CA ASN A 68 -15.09 7.21 -17.39
C ASN A 68 -14.11 7.42 -18.55
N GLU A 69 -13.41 6.39 -19.02
CA GLU A 69 -12.40 6.49 -20.10
C GLU A 69 -12.97 7.12 -21.37
N SER A 70 -14.23 6.82 -21.71
CA SER A 70 -14.87 7.29 -22.95
C SER A 70 -15.39 8.73 -22.89
N GLU A 71 -15.84 9.20 -21.71
CA GLU A 71 -16.51 10.49 -21.56
C GLU A 71 -15.65 11.54 -20.83
N ASN A 72 -14.85 11.11 -19.86
CA ASN A 72 -14.08 11.99 -18.98
C ASN A 72 -12.79 11.32 -18.47
N LEU A 73 -11.92 10.91 -19.40
CA LEU A 73 -10.63 10.32 -19.06
C LEU A 73 -9.83 11.22 -18.11
N ALA A 74 -9.77 12.52 -18.39
CA ALA A 74 -9.05 13.50 -17.58
C ALA A 74 -9.62 13.64 -16.14
N GLY A 75 -10.84 13.17 -15.89
CA GLY A 75 -11.45 13.10 -14.56
C GLY A 75 -11.13 11.83 -13.79
N THR A 76 -10.22 10.98 -14.27
CA THR A 76 -9.78 9.74 -13.59
C THR A 76 -8.34 9.86 -13.10
N PRO A 77 -7.94 9.11 -12.05
CA PRO A 77 -6.54 9.08 -11.62
C PRO A 77 -5.59 8.69 -12.74
N VAL A 78 -6.02 7.74 -13.59
CA VAL A 78 -5.25 7.26 -14.73
C VAL A 78 -5.10 8.35 -15.79
N GLY A 79 -6.18 9.00 -16.21
CA GLY A 79 -6.08 10.06 -17.21
C GLY A 79 -5.22 11.25 -16.75
N HIS A 80 -5.22 11.58 -15.46
CA HIS A 80 -4.37 12.63 -14.92
C HIS A 80 -2.87 12.36 -15.03
N VAL A 81 -2.44 11.13 -14.79
CA VAL A 81 -1.01 10.77 -14.88
C VAL A 81 -0.55 10.65 -16.34
N LEU A 82 -1.50 10.48 -17.26
CA LEU A 82 -1.26 10.43 -18.70
C LEU A 82 -1.16 11.83 -19.35
N LEU A 83 -1.48 12.90 -18.61
CA LEU A 83 -1.30 14.27 -19.09
C LEU A 83 0.19 14.60 -19.32
N ASP A 84 0.45 15.40 -20.34
CA ASP A 84 1.80 15.85 -20.67
C ASP A 84 2.47 16.54 -19.48
N GLY A 85 3.71 16.13 -19.18
CA GLY A 85 4.48 16.65 -18.06
C GLY A 85 4.23 15.96 -16.71
N ASN A 86 3.29 15.02 -16.62
CA ASN A 86 3.07 14.19 -15.42
C ASN A 86 3.74 12.81 -15.48
N GLU A 87 4.38 12.47 -16.59
CA GLU A 87 5.18 11.25 -16.72
C GLU A 87 6.25 11.15 -15.62
N GLY A 88 6.35 9.99 -14.97
CA GLY A 88 7.26 9.74 -13.85
C GLY A 88 6.95 10.52 -12.55
N LYS A 89 5.81 11.24 -12.48
CA LYS A 89 5.27 11.79 -11.23
C LYS A 89 4.23 10.83 -10.65
N GLU A 90 4.06 10.88 -9.33
CA GLU A 90 3.16 9.99 -8.62
C GLU A 90 1.89 10.72 -8.18
N LEU A 91 0.75 10.35 -8.77
CA LEU A 91 -0.55 10.79 -8.29
C LEU A 91 -0.95 9.90 -7.12
N GLN A 92 -1.00 10.47 -5.93
CA GLN A 92 -1.45 9.80 -4.72
C GLN A 92 -2.84 10.26 -4.32
N LEU A 93 -3.64 9.28 -3.88
CA LEU A 93 -4.97 9.48 -3.33
C LEU A 93 -5.22 8.52 -2.19
N CYS A 94 -6.13 8.88 -1.28
CA CYS A 94 -6.55 7.99 -0.22
C CYS A 94 -7.80 7.22 -0.61
N PHE A 95 -7.75 5.89 -0.57
CA PHE A 95 -8.90 5.07 -0.86
C PHE A 95 -9.89 5.05 0.32
N LYS A 96 -11.12 5.49 0.05
CA LYS A 96 -12.23 5.53 1.01
C LYS A 96 -13.44 4.82 0.38
N PRO A 97 -13.69 3.53 0.63
CA PRO A 97 -14.83 2.82 0.02
C PRO A 97 -16.17 3.27 0.59
N THR A 98 -16.19 3.99 1.72
CA THR A 98 -17.41 4.58 2.27
C THR A 98 -17.06 5.85 3.02
N GLU A 99 -17.35 7.02 2.45
CA GLU A 99 -17.23 8.26 3.20
C GLU A 99 -18.48 8.44 4.07
N VAL A 100 -18.34 8.14 5.36
CA VAL A 100 -19.32 8.53 6.38
C VAL A 100 -18.95 9.94 6.82
N GLU A 101 -19.61 10.94 6.24
CA GLU A 101 -19.48 12.34 6.65
C GLU A 101 -19.98 12.47 8.10
N VAL A 102 -19.09 12.81 9.04
CA VAL A 102 -19.37 12.87 10.49
C VAL A 102 -20.55 13.81 10.83
N ASN A 103 -20.87 14.74 9.93
CA ASN A 103 -21.90 15.78 10.14
C ASN A 103 -23.15 15.63 9.26
N LYS A 104 -23.28 14.57 8.46
CA LYS A 104 -24.50 14.30 7.69
C LYS A 104 -24.78 12.80 7.68
N SER A 105 -25.93 12.37 8.22
CA SER A 105 -26.42 10.98 8.19
C SER A 105 -26.77 10.45 6.79
N LYS A 106 -26.08 10.92 5.74
CA LYS A 106 -26.16 10.44 4.37
C LYS A 106 -24.74 10.15 3.90
N VAL A 107 -24.46 8.87 3.63
CA VAL A 107 -23.28 8.44 2.86
C VAL A 107 -23.30 9.23 1.55
N LYS A 108 -22.37 10.16 1.34
CA LYS A 108 -22.49 11.14 0.25
C LYS A 108 -21.47 11.02 -0.87
N ASN A 109 -20.43 10.20 -0.75
CA ASN A 109 -19.46 10.10 -1.84
C ASN A 109 -19.49 8.69 -2.45
N ASN A 110 -20.29 8.57 -3.51
CA ASN A 110 -20.26 7.47 -4.49
C ASN A 110 -19.11 7.65 -5.51
N LEU A 111 -18.24 8.65 -5.30
CA LEU A 111 -17.14 8.97 -6.19
C LEU A 111 -15.86 8.41 -5.58
N PHE A 112 -15.34 7.35 -6.20
CA PHE A 112 -14.04 6.76 -5.88
C PHE A 112 -12.90 7.79 -5.96
N PHE A 113 -13.01 8.76 -6.87
CA PHE A 113 -12.02 9.80 -7.11
C PHE A 113 -12.69 11.16 -7.30
N ASN A 114 -12.04 12.20 -6.80
CA ASN A 114 -12.43 13.60 -6.97
C ASN A 114 -11.19 14.42 -7.29
N LEU A 115 -11.32 15.36 -8.24
CA LEU A 115 -10.30 16.32 -8.64
C LEU A 115 -9.77 17.18 -7.49
N SER A 116 -10.49 17.24 -6.37
CA SER A 116 -10.08 18.00 -5.17
C SER A 116 -9.32 17.16 -4.14
N ASP A 117 -9.35 15.83 -4.23
CA ASP A 117 -8.88 14.91 -3.18
C ASP A 117 -7.73 14.01 -3.67
N PHE A 118 -6.83 14.58 -4.46
CA PHE A 118 -5.58 13.94 -4.87
C PHE A 118 -4.40 14.91 -4.77
N ARG A 119 -3.21 14.35 -4.74
CA ARG A 119 -1.96 15.11 -4.88
C ARG A 119 -1.07 14.46 -5.92
N ILE A 120 -0.31 15.28 -6.63
CA ILE A 120 0.78 14.81 -7.48
C ILE A 120 2.07 15.15 -6.75
N ILE A 121 2.90 14.14 -6.54
CA ILE A 121 4.17 14.29 -5.86
C ILE A 121 5.32 13.85 -6.75
N GLU A 122 6.47 14.47 -6.51
CA GLU A 122 7.74 14.09 -7.10
C GLU A 122 8.83 14.19 -6.03
N ARG A 123 10.00 13.64 -6.31
CA ARG A 123 11.13 13.75 -5.39
C ARG A 123 11.51 15.21 -5.14
N LYS A 124 11.73 15.59 -3.87
CA LYS A 124 12.05 16.97 -3.48
C LYS A 124 13.39 17.45 -4.03
N ALA A 125 14.41 16.59 -4.00
CA ALA A 125 15.73 16.82 -4.56
C ALA A 125 16.42 15.49 -4.91
N LYS A 126 17.43 15.52 -5.79
CA LYS A 126 18.17 14.34 -6.29
C LYS A 126 18.83 13.45 -5.24
N ASN A 127 19.02 13.95 -4.02
CA ASN A 127 19.61 13.23 -2.89
C ASN A 127 18.64 13.08 -1.71
N SER A 128 17.40 13.55 -1.84
CA SER A 128 16.41 13.53 -0.76
C SER A 128 15.58 12.26 -0.79
N ILE A 129 15.23 11.75 0.38
CA ILE A 129 14.18 10.72 0.55
C ILE A 129 12.78 11.34 0.65
N GLU A 130 12.69 12.66 0.66
CA GLU A 130 11.43 13.38 0.76
C GLU A 130 10.82 13.65 -0.61
N ALA A 131 9.50 13.56 -0.68
CA ALA A 131 8.70 14.02 -1.79
C ALA A 131 8.21 15.45 -1.56
N LYS A 132 7.89 16.16 -2.63
CA LYS A 132 7.18 17.44 -2.62
C LYS A 132 5.94 17.34 -3.50
N SER A 133 4.88 18.04 -3.10
CA SER A 133 3.68 18.20 -3.94
C SER A 133 3.96 19.17 -5.07
N THR A 134 3.42 18.90 -6.25
CA THR A 134 3.48 19.80 -7.40
C THR A 134 2.28 20.74 -7.43
N ALA A 135 2.34 21.79 -8.26
CA ALA A 135 1.27 22.77 -8.41
C ALA A 135 -0.01 22.17 -9.02
N GLU A 136 0.11 21.05 -9.74
CA GLU A 136 -0.99 20.32 -10.36
C GLU A 136 -1.78 19.44 -9.36
N SER A 137 -1.39 19.46 -8.08
CA SER A 137 -2.11 18.77 -7.01
C SER A 137 -3.45 19.44 -6.73
N GLY A 138 -4.55 18.67 -6.68
CA GLY A 138 -5.83 19.18 -6.21
C GLY A 138 -5.78 19.63 -4.74
N ASN A 139 -5.19 18.80 -3.88
CA ASN A 139 -4.96 19.10 -2.47
C ASN A 139 -3.65 18.49 -1.99
N ILE A 140 -2.71 19.33 -1.55
CA ILE A 140 -1.39 18.90 -1.04
C ILE A 140 -1.45 17.96 0.16
N ASN A 141 -2.58 17.95 0.89
CA ASN A 141 -2.84 17.09 2.04
C ASN A 141 -3.68 15.86 1.70
N ALA A 142 -3.85 15.51 0.41
CA ALA A 142 -4.57 14.31 -0.03
C ALA A 142 -3.81 12.99 0.19
N PHE A 143 -3.05 12.88 1.29
CA PHE A 143 -2.52 11.61 1.78
C PHE A 143 -3.53 10.99 2.76
N CYS A 144 -3.40 9.71 3.06
CA CYS A 144 -4.29 9.09 4.03
C CYS A 144 -3.95 9.50 5.45
N ASP A 145 -4.84 10.18 6.16
CA ASP A 145 -4.71 10.44 7.58
C ASP A 145 -5.19 9.22 8.40
N PRO A 146 -4.31 8.54 9.15
CA PRO A 146 -4.66 7.36 9.93
C PRO A 146 -5.55 7.67 11.15
N THR A 147 -5.89 8.93 11.42
CA THR A 147 -6.87 9.28 12.46
C THR A 147 -8.33 9.23 11.98
N SER A 148 -8.56 9.43 10.68
CA SER A 148 -9.89 9.73 10.14
C SER A 148 -10.21 9.01 8.83
N MET A 149 -9.21 8.66 8.03
CA MET A 149 -9.38 8.16 6.66
C MET A 149 -9.15 6.65 6.62
N PHE A 150 -10.18 5.90 6.96
CA PHE A 150 -10.12 4.44 7.01
C PHE A 150 -10.82 3.80 5.82
N SER A 151 -10.17 2.79 5.25
CA SER A 151 -10.72 1.96 4.17
C SER A 151 -11.84 1.03 4.66
N ILE A 152 -12.01 0.87 5.97
CA ILE A 152 -13.10 0.07 6.54
C ILE A 152 -13.73 0.79 7.72
N SER A 153 -15.04 0.61 7.91
CA SER A 153 -15.82 1.30 8.95
C SER A 153 -15.34 1.01 10.38
N ARG A 154 -14.58 -0.08 10.60
CA ARG A 154 -14.01 -0.44 11.90
C ARG A 154 -12.73 0.32 12.26
N LYS A 155 -12.37 1.35 11.49
CA LYS A 155 -11.16 2.16 11.71
C LYS A 155 -9.87 1.35 11.83
N ALA A 156 -9.79 0.20 11.15
CA ALA A 156 -8.69 -0.73 11.34
C ALA A 156 -7.62 -0.64 10.24
N ILE A 157 -8.02 -0.26 9.02
CA ILE A 157 -7.16 -0.30 7.84
C ILE A 157 -7.26 1.03 7.10
N VAL A 158 -6.12 1.47 6.60
CA VAL A 158 -5.94 2.66 5.77
C VAL A 158 -5.25 2.22 4.48
N THR A 159 -5.72 2.71 3.32
CA THR A 159 -5.20 2.29 2.02
C THR A 159 -4.84 3.51 1.20
N GLN A 160 -3.55 3.68 0.95
CA GLN A 160 -3.04 4.71 0.06
C GLN A 160 -2.81 4.12 -1.33
N VAL A 161 -3.24 4.84 -2.36
CA VAL A 161 -3.11 4.45 -3.75
C VAL A 161 -2.23 5.47 -4.46
N ALA A 162 -1.27 4.96 -5.23
CA ALA A 162 -0.42 5.73 -6.12
C ALA A 162 -0.63 5.27 -7.55
N VAL A 163 -0.82 6.21 -8.46
CA VAL A 163 -0.94 5.97 -9.90
C VAL A 163 0.18 6.76 -10.58
N VAL A 164 0.84 6.12 -11.55
CA VAL A 164 1.99 6.69 -12.26
C VAL A 164 1.92 6.30 -13.73
N SER A 165 2.33 7.21 -14.61
CA SER A 165 2.77 6.87 -15.97
C SER A 165 4.28 6.63 -15.92
N PRO A 166 4.78 5.38 -15.95
CA PRO A 166 6.20 5.09 -15.73
C PRO A 166 7.08 5.70 -16.82
N ASP A 167 8.23 6.25 -16.41
CA ASP A 167 9.29 6.76 -17.29
C ASP A 167 10.44 5.76 -17.48
N ASP A 168 10.37 4.61 -16.80
CA ASP A 168 11.30 3.50 -16.95
C ASP A 168 11.02 2.66 -18.21
N PRO A 169 12.05 2.04 -18.81
CA PRO A 169 11.84 1.07 -19.87
C PRO A 169 11.04 -0.11 -19.32
N ALA A 170 10.07 -0.60 -20.10
CA ALA A 170 9.30 -1.76 -19.69
C ALA A 170 10.22 -2.98 -19.55
N ILE A 171 10.12 -3.67 -18.41
CA ILE A 171 11.05 -4.73 -18.01
C ILE A 171 10.75 -6.03 -18.79
N GLU A 172 9.50 -6.23 -19.21
CA GLU A 172 9.05 -7.36 -20.01
C GLU A 172 8.07 -6.88 -21.07
N VAL A 173 8.57 -6.51 -22.25
CA VAL A 173 7.71 -6.24 -23.40
C VAL A 173 7.98 -7.18 -24.53
N ASN A 174 6.93 -7.90 -24.92
CA ASN A 174 6.94 -8.65 -26.14
C ASN A 174 7.00 -7.67 -27.32
N ARG A 175 7.64 -8.09 -28.42
CA ARG A 175 7.61 -7.29 -29.65
C ARG A 175 6.15 -7.02 -30.00
N PHE A 176 5.84 -5.76 -30.35
CA PHE A 176 4.50 -5.29 -30.74
C PHE A 176 3.47 -5.10 -29.62
N GLU A 177 3.84 -5.23 -28.34
CA GLU A 177 2.90 -5.06 -27.21
C GLU A 177 2.29 -3.65 -27.13
N TYR A 178 3.04 -2.63 -27.54
CA TYR A 178 2.58 -1.24 -27.63
C TYR A 178 2.02 -0.83 -28.98
N VAL A 179 2.06 -1.73 -29.97
CA VAL A 179 1.58 -1.43 -31.32
C VAL A 179 0.08 -1.68 -31.35
N ASN A 180 -0.67 -0.67 -31.81
CA ASN A 180 -2.10 -0.81 -32.02
C ASN A 180 -2.37 -1.90 -33.05
N LYS A 181 -3.35 -2.77 -32.77
CA LYS A 181 -3.73 -3.84 -33.69
C LYS A 181 -4.22 -3.23 -35.01
N GLY A 182 -3.49 -3.47 -36.10
CA GLY A 182 -3.78 -2.91 -37.43
C GLY A 182 -3.07 -1.57 -37.74
N GLY A 183 -2.25 -1.04 -36.83
CA GLY A 183 -1.40 0.13 -37.07
C GLY A 183 -0.07 -0.22 -37.72
N ASP A 184 0.51 0.72 -38.47
CA ASP A 184 1.84 0.58 -39.05
C ASP A 184 2.91 0.72 -37.95
N PRO A 185 3.83 -0.25 -37.76
CA PRO A 185 4.93 -0.12 -36.80
C PRO A 185 5.92 1.01 -37.14
N LYS A 186 5.94 1.52 -38.40
CA LYS A 186 6.70 2.73 -38.78
C LYS A 186 6.01 4.03 -38.38
N ASP A 187 4.73 3.98 -38.06
CA ASP A 187 3.99 5.08 -37.48
C ASP A 187 4.22 5.08 -35.95
N SER A 188 5.50 5.15 -35.58
CA SER A 188 6.03 5.22 -34.20
C SER A 188 5.59 6.49 -33.46
N THR A 189 4.85 7.35 -34.15
CA THR A 189 4.14 8.53 -33.66
C THR A 189 2.73 8.22 -33.13
N ASN A 190 2.23 6.98 -33.23
CA ASN A 190 1.02 6.56 -32.52
C ASN A 190 1.29 6.46 -31.01
N THR A 191 1.35 7.63 -30.37
CA THR A 191 1.49 7.95 -28.94
C THR A 191 0.33 7.48 -28.06
N ASN A 192 -0.52 6.61 -28.61
CA ASN A 192 -1.84 6.28 -28.09
C ASN A 192 -1.83 5.10 -27.12
N THR A 193 -0.71 4.37 -27.02
CA THR A 193 -0.55 3.35 -25.98
C THR A 193 0.36 3.86 -24.88
N LYS A 194 -0.16 3.93 -23.66
CA LYS A 194 0.57 4.39 -22.48
C LYS A 194 0.58 3.32 -21.40
N ARG A 195 1.69 3.22 -20.67
CA ARG A 195 1.81 2.35 -19.49
C ARG A 195 1.32 3.10 -18.28
N VAL A 196 0.61 2.40 -17.40
CA VAL A 196 0.15 2.93 -16.12
C VAL A 196 0.51 1.93 -15.05
N ARG A 197 1.26 2.35 -14.04
CA ARG A 197 1.57 1.54 -12.87
C ARG A 197 0.77 2.06 -11.68
N VAL A 198 0.16 1.14 -10.96
CA VAL A 198 -0.62 1.41 -9.76
C VAL A 198 0.03 0.69 -8.60
N THR A 199 0.37 1.43 -7.55
CA THR A 199 0.89 0.88 -6.30
C THR A 199 -0.13 1.14 -5.20
N VAL A 200 -0.61 0.07 -4.56
CA VAL A 200 -1.60 0.14 -3.49
C VAL A 200 -0.99 -0.36 -2.21
N THR A 201 -0.91 0.49 -1.18
CA THR A 201 -0.41 0.12 0.15
C THR A 201 -1.52 0.25 1.18
N SER A 202 -1.95 -0.91 1.70
CA SER A 202 -2.86 -0.99 2.84
C SER A 202 -2.05 -1.20 4.12
N PHE A 203 -2.42 -0.55 5.22
CA PHE A 203 -1.74 -0.71 6.51
C PHE A 203 -2.69 -0.57 7.71
N ALA A 204 -2.30 -1.15 8.84
CA ALA A 204 -3.07 -1.18 10.08
C ALA A 204 -2.43 -0.28 11.16
N PRO A 205 -2.80 1.02 11.26
CA PRO A 205 -2.12 1.97 12.15
C PRO A 205 -2.31 1.64 13.65
N ALA A 206 -3.39 0.96 14.03
CA ALA A 206 -3.68 0.61 15.43
C ALA A 206 -2.88 -0.59 15.96
N MET A 207 -2.09 -1.25 15.10
CA MET A 207 -1.34 -2.47 15.44
C MET A 207 0.15 -2.25 15.67
N THR A 208 0.58 -0.99 15.65
CA THR A 208 1.95 -0.58 16.01
C THR A 208 1.94 0.23 17.30
N SER A 209 3.09 0.32 17.96
CA SER A 209 3.34 1.30 19.02
C SER A 209 3.83 2.65 18.49
N ALA A 210 4.06 2.80 17.18
CA ALA A 210 4.52 4.04 16.58
C ALA A 210 3.45 5.14 16.67
N SER A 211 3.90 6.40 16.74
CA SER A 211 2.98 7.53 16.83
C SER A 211 2.33 7.81 15.47
N ILE A 212 1.11 8.38 15.50
CA ILE A 212 0.43 8.87 14.30
C ILE A 212 1.23 9.97 13.60
N ALA A 213 2.00 10.76 14.35
CA ALA A 213 2.87 11.78 13.78
C ALA A 213 3.98 11.15 12.91
N ASP A 214 4.62 10.08 13.38
CA ASP A 214 5.66 9.36 12.63
C ASP A 214 5.08 8.71 11.37
N MET A 215 3.91 8.10 11.47
CA MET A 215 3.19 7.56 10.31
C MET A 215 2.86 8.66 9.29
N ASN A 216 2.39 9.82 9.75
CA ASN A 216 2.09 10.96 8.89
C ASN A 216 3.35 11.52 8.20
N VAL A 217 4.53 11.44 8.82
CA VAL A 217 5.79 11.79 8.14
C VAL A 217 6.05 10.84 6.97
N CYS A 218 5.86 9.53 7.15
CA CYS A 218 5.97 8.57 6.06
C CYS A 218 4.94 8.85 4.94
N LEU A 219 3.67 8.99 5.32
CA LEU A 219 2.54 9.18 4.38
C LEU A 219 2.65 10.48 3.62
N ARG A 220 3.15 11.56 4.24
CA ARG A 220 3.26 12.88 3.60
C ARG A 220 4.48 12.98 2.70
N ASN A 221 5.62 12.39 3.09
CA ASN A 221 6.92 12.72 2.53
C ASN A 221 7.55 11.59 1.72
N ARG A 222 6.90 10.43 1.54
CA ARG A 222 7.46 9.31 0.77
C ARG A 222 6.68 9.04 -0.51
N LEU A 223 7.43 8.69 -1.55
CA LEU A 223 6.91 8.09 -2.77
C LEU A 223 6.56 6.63 -2.49
N MET A 224 5.60 6.07 -3.20
CA MET A 224 5.25 4.66 -3.10
C MET A 224 6.05 3.80 -4.08
N ASP A 225 6.52 4.39 -5.18
CA ASP A 225 7.31 3.71 -6.21
C ASP A 225 8.74 4.27 -6.31
N ASP A 226 9.74 3.42 -6.08
CA ASP A 226 11.16 3.73 -6.26
C ASP A 226 11.71 3.32 -7.62
N SER A 227 10.90 2.71 -8.49
CA SER A 227 11.36 2.23 -9.80
C SER A 227 11.38 3.30 -10.89
N LEU A 228 10.78 4.47 -10.68
CA LEU A 228 10.81 5.56 -11.66
C LEU A 228 12.22 6.13 -11.84
N LEU A 229 12.62 6.41 -13.08
CA LEU A 229 13.94 6.96 -13.40
C LEU A 229 14.09 8.37 -12.84
N LYS A 230 13.07 9.22 -12.96
CA LYS A 230 13.02 10.55 -12.31
C LYS A 230 13.20 10.48 -10.81
N ASN A 231 12.69 9.42 -10.17
CA ASN A 231 12.87 9.21 -8.74
C ASN A 231 14.32 8.78 -8.45
N ARG A 232 14.90 7.87 -9.23
CA ARG A 232 16.25 7.33 -8.96
C ARG A 232 17.41 8.19 -9.48
N ALA A 233 17.17 9.18 -10.34
CA ALA A 233 18.24 9.90 -11.03
C ALA A 233 19.00 10.87 -10.11
N ASP A 234 20.26 10.52 -9.79
CA ASP A 234 21.28 11.49 -9.38
C ASP A 234 22.35 11.62 -10.47
N THR A 235 22.62 12.85 -10.90
CA THR A 235 23.61 13.16 -11.93
C THR A 235 25.06 12.91 -11.48
N THR A 236 25.31 12.73 -10.19
CA THR A 236 26.67 12.56 -9.65
C THR A 236 26.96 11.15 -9.14
N LEU A 237 25.93 10.39 -8.72
CA LEU A 237 26.08 9.11 -8.00
C LEU A 237 25.43 7.91 -8.71
N GLY A 238 24.76 8.11 -9.86
CA GLY A 238 23.98 7.07 -10.52
C GLY A 238 22.61 6.86 -9.87
N GLN A 239 22.03 5.66 -10.02
CA GLN A 239 20.71 5.35 -9.46
C GLN A 239 20.76 5.32 -7.92
N VAL A 240 20.02 6.22 -7.28
CA VAL A 240 19.89 6.27 -5.81
C VAL A 240 18.61 5.56 -5.40
N LYS A 241 18.73 4.54 -4.54
CA LYS A 241 17.56 3.90 -3.92
C LYS A 241 16.85 4.92 -3.02
N ILE A 242 15.53 5.02 -3.18
CA ILE A 242 14.69 5.86 -2.34
C ILE A 242 13.95 4.98 -1.34
N GLU A 243 13.90 5.43 -0.08
CA GLU A 243 13.00 4.84 0.90
C GLU A 243 11.55 5.08 0.47
N THR A 244 10.82 4.01 0.18
CA THR A 244 9.40 4.11 -0.19
C THR A 244 8.51 4.27 1.04
N LEU A 245 7.23 4.60 0.83
CA LEU A 245 6.21 4.58 1.87
C LEU A 245 6.16 3.24 2.59
N HIS A 246 6.24 2.14 1.82
CA HIS A 246 6.30 0.77 2.35
C HIS A 246 7.46 0.62 3.34
N GLU A 247 8.67 1.00 2.93
CA GLU A 247 9.87 0.86 3.77
C GLU A 247 9.80 1.74 5.02
N CYS A 248 9.29 2.97 4.91
CA CYS A 248 9.15 3.89 6.02
C CYS A 248 8.15 3.35 7.07
N LEU A 249 6.98 2.89 6.65
CA LEU A 249 5.98 2.32 7.56
C LEU A 249 6.44 0.98 8.16
N ASN A 250 7.16 0.16 7.40
CA ASN A 250 7.71 -1.10 7.89
C ASN A 250 8.77 -0.87 8.99
N LYS A 251 9.61 0.17 8.85
CA LYS A 251 10.57 0.57 9.90
C LYS A 251 9.89 0.99 11.20
N LEU A 252 8.69 1.54 11.12
CA LEU A 252 7.83 1.88 12.27
C LEU A 252 7.09 0.65 12.85
N GLY A 253 7.30 -0.55 12.31
CA GLY A 253 6.63 -1.77 12.75
C GLY A 253 5.13 -1.80 12.45
N VAL A 254 4.66 -1.00 11.48
CA VAL A 254 3.26 -1.01 11.05
C VAL A 254 3.03 -2.26 10.20
N PRO A 255 2.02 -3.09 10.48
CA PRO A 255 1.63 -4.15 9.55
C PRO A 255 1.06 -3.55 8.27
N LEU A 256 1.61 -3.93 7.12
CA LEU A 256 1.20 -3.40 5.82
C LEU A 256 1.33 -4.43 4.70
N ASN A 257 0.59 -4.19 3.62
CA ASN A 257 0.65 -4.95 2.38
C ASN A 257 0.68 -3.98 1.21
N THR A 258 1.68 -4.15 0.33
CA THR A 258 1.82 -3.36 -0.90
C THR A 258 1.66 -4.26 -2.10
N GLN A 259 0.81 -3.85 -3.04
CA GLN A 259 0.61 -4.52 -4.32
C GLN A 259 0.93 -3.54 -5.44
N VAL A 260 1.50 -4.06 -6.52
CA VAL A 260 1.81 -3.30 -7.73
C VAL A 260 1.11 -3.97 -8.90
N ALA A 261 0.37 -3.19 -9.68
CA ALA A 261 -0.26 -3.62 -10.91
C ALA A 261 0.19 -2.71 -12.06
N GLU A 262 0.51 -3.30 -13.21
CA GLU A 262 0.81 -2.56 -14.43
C GLU A 262 -0.29 -2.78 -15.47
N TYR A 263 -0.72 -1.69 -16.10
CA TYR A 263 -1.76 -1.65 -17.11
C TYR A 263 -1.23 -1.02 -18.38
N ILE A 264 -1.76 -1.48 -19.51
CA ILE A 264 -1.54 -0.87 -20.81
C ILE A 264 -2.84 -0.19 -21.22
N VAL A 265 -2.82 1.13 -21.26
CA VAL A 265 -3.95 1.95 -21.68
C VAL A 265 -3.81 2.29 -23.15
N ARG A 266 -4.87 2.06 -23.92
CA ARG A 266 -4.95 2.42 -25.34
C ARG A 266 -5.94 3.55 -25.52
N LEU A 267 -5.40 4.76 -25.60
CA LEU A 267 -6.15 5.97 -25.89
C LEU A 267 -6.60 5.93 -27.35
N ASN A 268 -7.87 5.63 -27.60
CA ASN A 268 -8.41 5.81 -28.93
C ASN A 268 -8.50 7.32 -29.22
N GLU A 269 -7.79 7.81 -30.23
CA GLU A 269 -8.06 9.11 -30.80
C GLU A 269 -9.50 9.11 -31.32
N SER A 270 -10.43 9.64 -30.51
CA SER A 270 -11.65 10.22 -31.04
C SER A 270 -11.21 11.35 -31.96
N LYS A 271 -11.08 11.06 -33.26
CA LYS A 271 -11.01 12.09 -34.30
C LYS A 271 -12.22 12.98 -34.11
N SER A 272 -12.01 14.13 -33.48
CA SER A 272 -12.91 15.26 -33.54
C SER A 272 -12.98 15.66 -35.00
N ASN A 273 -13.97 15.11 -35.71
CA ASN A 273 -14.35 15.60 -37.03
C ASN A 273 -14.91 17.01 -36.82
N ILE A 274 -14.05 18.01 -37.00
CA ILE A 274 -14.44 19.38 -37.33
C ILE A 274 -14.36 19.49 -38.86
#